data_AF-A0A2P2E2Z8-F1
#
_entry.id   AF-A0A2P2E2Z8-F1
#
_cell.length_a   1.000
_cell.length_b   1.000
_cell.length_c   1.000
_cell.angle_alpha   90.00
_cell.angle_beta   90.00
_cell.angle_gamma   90.00
#
_symmetry.space_group_name_H-M   'P 1'
#
loop_
_entity.id
_entity.type
_entity.pdbx_description
1 polymer ?
#
loop_
_entity_poly.entity_id
_entity_poly.type
_entity_poly.pdbx_seq_one_letter_code
_entity_poly.pdbx_strand_id
1 'polypeptide(L)'
;MIFFRILLTGMFLGITAYTAIASQSYGWDLLTPFFQGLISLTWPGQFHFDFSCYLLLSGLWIMWRNQFSPQSIALGLVASVLGILFFAPYLIWLSFQNSGNIKGILLGKNQST
;
A
#
# COMPACT_ATOMS: atom_id res chain seq x y z
N MET A 1 -17.83 -8.37 0.36
CA MET A 1 -16.85 -8.28 -0.75
C MET A 1 -17.10 -7.10 -1.69
N ILE A 2 -18.33 -6.85 -2.17
CA ILE A 2 -18.60 -5.68 -3.03
C ILE A 2 -18.22 -4.34 -2.38
N PHE A 3 -18.64 -4.09 -1.14
CA PHE A 3 -18.28 -2.88 -0.39
C PHE A 3 -16.77 -2.73 -0.19
N PHE A 4 -16.06 -3.82 0.05
CA PHE A 4 -14.60 -3.83 0.17
C PHE A 4 -13.94 -3.38 -1.14
N ARG A 5 -14.39 -3.91 -2.29
CA ARG A 5 -13.89 -3.48 -3.61
C ARG A 5 -14.20 -2.01 -3.88
N ILE A 6 -15.42 -1.55 -3.58
CA ILE A 6 -15.80 -0.14 -3.74
C ILE A 6 -14.89 0.77 -2.91
N LEU A 7 -14.63 0.43 -1.65
CA LEU A 7 -13.72 1.17 -0.79
C LEU A 7 -12.31 1.26 -1.39
N LEU A 8 -11.75 0.12 -1.80
CA LEU A 8 -10.41 0.06 -2.39
C LEU A 8 -10.32 0.87 -3.69
N THR A 9 -11.34 0.78 -4.55
CA THR A 9 -11.40 1.58 -5.77
C THR A 9 -11.48 3.07 -5.45
N GLY A 10 -12.32 3.47 -4.48
CA GLY A 10 -12.40 4.86 -4.04
C GLY A 10 -11.07 5.39 -3.49
N MET A 11 -10.38 4.60 -2.65
CA MET A 11 -9.05 4.94 -2.14
C MET A 11 -8.02 5.09 -3.27
N PHE A 12 -7.98 4.15 -4.22
CA PHE A 12 -7.06 4.18 -5.36
C PHE A 12 -7.30 5.41 -6.26
N LEU A 13 -8.56 5.67 -6.62
CA LEU A 13 -8.91 6.82 -7.45
C LEU A 13 -8.63 8.14 -6.72
N GLY A 14 -8.97 8.21 -5.42
CA GLY A 14 -8.71 9.37 -4.59
C GLY A 14 -7.23 9.72 -4.52
N ILE A 15 -6.36 8.75 -4.20
CA ILE A 15 -4.92 9.01 -4.13
C ILE A 15 -4.33 9.31 -5.52
N THR A 16 -4.81 8.66 -6.58
CA THR A 16 -4.34 8.92 -7.94
C THR A 16 -4.65 10.35 -8.36
N ALA A 17 -5.87 10.82 -8.12
CA ALA A 17 -6.28 12.19 -8.39
C ALA A 17 -5.47 13.20 -7.57
N TYR A 18 -5.30 12.94 -6.27
CA TYR A 18 -4.52 13.81 -5.39
C TYR A 18 -3.06 13.91 -5.84
N THR A 19 -2.42 12.77 -6.13
CA THR A 19 -1.03 12.72 -6.63
C THR A 19 -0.89 13.45 -7.95
N ALA A 20 -1.85 13.33 -8.88
CA ALA A 20 -1.81 14.04 -10.16
C ALA A 20 -1.91 15.56 -9.99
N ILE A 21 -2.70 16.05 -9.03
CA ILE A 21 -2.81 17.48 -8.73
C ILE A 21 -1.52 18.00 -8.08
N ALA A 22 -1.02 17.24 -7.09
CA ALA A 22 0.22 17.58 -6.39
C ALA A 22 1.41 17.61 -7.35
N SER A 23 1.53 16.64 -8.27
CA SER A 23 2.67 16.55 -9.17
C SER A 23 2.71 17.66 -10.22
N GLN A 24 1.54 18.18 -10.64
CA GLN A 24 1.46 19.36 -11.50
C GLN A 24 1.94 20.64 -10.80
N SER A 25 1.72 20.73 -9.49
CA SER A 25 2.03 21.93 -8.71
C SER A 25 3.46 21.94 -8.16
N TYR A 26 3.98 20.77 -7.79
CA TYR A 26 5.24 20.62 -7.04
C TYR A 26 6.26 19.68 -7.73
N GLY A 27 5.94 19.17 -8.91
CA GLY A 27 6.78 18.20 -9.64
C GLY A 27 6.62 16.76 -9.15
N TRP A 28 7.39 15.84 -9.74
CA TRP A 28 7.29 14.40 -9.46
C TRP A 28 8.18 13.92 -8.30
N ASP A 29 8.87 14.83 -7.60
CA ASP A 29 9.70 14.46 -6.46
C ASP A 29 8.84 14.15 -5.23
N LEU A 30 8.68 12.86 -4.96
CA LEU A 30 7.95 12.35 -3.80
C LEU A 30 8.84 12.19 -2.57
N LEU A 31 10.11 11.80 -2.77
CA LEU A 31 10.96 11.32 -1.67
C LEU A 31 11.48 12.47 -0.83
N THR A 32 11.94 13.56 -1.46
CA THR A 32 12.45 14.72 -0.73
C THR A 32 11.42 15.32 0.23
N PRO A 33 10.20 15.71 -0.20
CA PRO A 33 9.21 16.28 0.72
C PRO A 33 8.77 15.28 1.78
N PHE A 34 8.72 13.98 1.45
CA PHE A 34 8.39 12.94 2.41
C PHE A 34 9.42 12.85 3.56
N PHE A 35 10.71 12.78 3.23
CA PHE A 35 11.77 12.69 4.24
C PHE A 35 11.93 14.00 5.01
N GLN A 36 11.77 15.16 4.37
CA GLN A 36 11.75 16.45 5.07
C GLN A 36 10.61 16.51 6.10
N GLY A 37 9.40 16.06 5.73
CA GLY A 37 8.28 15.93 6.65
C GLY A 37 8.63 15.01 7.82
N LEU A 38 9.17 13.83 7.54
CA LEU A 38 9.54 12.82 8.53
C LEU A 38 10.52 13.34 9.59
N ILE A 39 11.61 13.99 9.18
CA ILE A 39 12.66 14.46 10.10
C ILE A 39 12.30 15.77 10.82
N SER A 40 11.18 16.42 10.46
CA SER A 40 10.80 17.71 11.03
C SER A 40 10.48 17.63 12.53
N LEU A 41 10.17 16.44 13.06
CA LEU A 41 9.76 16.23 14.46
C LEU A 41 8.59 17.14 14.92
N THR A 42 7.69 17.44 13.98
CA THR A 42 6.44 18.19 14.21
C THR A 42 5.23 17.26 14.19
N TRP A 43 4.01 17.77 14.43
CA TRP A 43 2.77 17.00 14.25
C TRP A 43 2.65 16.38 12.84
N PRO A 44 2.86 17.13 11.73
CA PRO A 44 2.99 16.52 10.41
C PRO A 44 4.06 15.44 10.35
N GLY A 45 5.24 15.67 10.92
CA GLY A 45 6.31 14.67 10.97
C GLY A 45 5.91 13.38 11.71
N GLN A 46 5.13 13.48 12.78
CA GLN A 46 4.56 12.32 13.47
C GLN A 46 3.61 11.53 12.55
N PHE A 47 2.75 12.20 11.77
CA PHE A 47 1.91 11.52 10.78
C PHE A 47 2.73 10.86 9.67
N HIS A 48 3.80 11.49 9.19
CA HIS A 48 4.72 10.88 8.23
C HIS A 48 5.37 9.61 8.79
N PHE A 49 5.79 9.63 10.06
CA PHE A 49 6.38 8.47 10.72
C PHE A 49 5.36 7.35 10.93
N ASP A 50 4.17 7.66 11.44
CA ASP A 50 3.09 6.67 11.58
C ASP A 50 2.71 6.04 10.23
N PHE A 51 2.57 6.87 9.19
CA PHE A 51 2.30 6.39 7.84
C PHE A 51 3.43 5.47 7.33
N SER A 52 4.70 5.82 7.58
CA SER A 52 5.86 4.96 7.23
C SER A 52 5.77 3.58 7.88
N CYS A 53 5.32 3.50 9.14
CA CYS A 53 5.10 2.23 9.83
C CYS A 53 4.02 1.39 9.14
N TYR A 54 2.91 2.01 8.72
CA TYR A 54 1.87 1.31 7.94
C TYR A 54 2.39 0.82 6.58
N LEU A 55 3.19 1.63 5.89
CA LEU A 55 3.82 1.23 4.62
C LEU A 55 4.70 0.00 4.82
N LEU A 56 5.58 0.02 5.82
CA LEU A 56 6.45 -1.10 6.16
C LEU A 56 5.64 -2.36 6.49
N LEU A 57 4.61 -2.25 7.33
CA LEU A 57 3.74 -3.39 7.66
C LEU A 57 3.00 -3.93 6.44
N SER A 58 2.54 -3.06 5.53
CA SER A 58 1.85 -3.48 4.31
C SER A 58 2.79 -4.28 3.38
N GLY A 59 4.03 -3.82 3.20
CA GLY A 59 5.04 -4.53 2.40
C GLY A 59 5.42 -5.87 3.04
N LEU A 60 5.68 -5.88 4.35
CA LEU A 60 5.96 -7.11 5.10
C LEU A 60 4.80 -8.11 5.04
N TRP A 61 3.56 -7.64 5.10
CA TRP A 61 2.39 -8.50 4.96
C TRP A 61 2.33 -9.15 3.56
N ILE A 62 2.63 -8.41 2.49
CA ILE A 62 2.73 -8.98 1.13
C ILE A 62 3.81 -10.06 1.06
N MET A 63 4.97 -9.81 1.66
CA MET A 63 6.07 -10.78 1.68
C MET A 63 5.66 -12.04 2.47
N TRP A 64 5.18 -11.85 3.69
CA TRP A 64 4.79 -12.94 4.60
C TRP A 64 3.66 -13.81 4.04
N ARG A 65 2.58 -13.21 3.51
CA ARG A 65 1.43 -13.97 2.95
C ARG A 65 1.82 -14.82 1.73
N ASN A 66 2.97 -14.52 1.12
CA ASN A 66 3.52 -15.23 -0.04
C ASN A 66 4.85 -15.93 0.29
N GLN A 67 5.10 -16.24 1.57
CA GLN A 67 6.26 -17.00 2.06
C GLN A 67 7.62 -16.40 1.66
N PHE A 68 7.72 -15.07 1.58
CA PHE A 68 8.96 -14.36 1.24
C PHE A 68 9.59 -14.84 -0.09
N SER A 69 8.79 -15.31 -1.05
CA SER A 69 9.26 -15.60 -2.40
C SER A 69 9.90 -14.35 -3.05
N PRO A 70 10.87 -14.51 -3.98
CA PRO A 70 11.54 -13.37 -4.62
C PRO A 70 10.57 -12.34 -5.24
N GLN A 71 9.49 -12.84 -5.86
CA GLN A 71 8.42 -11.99 -6.41
C GLN A 71 7.71 -11.18 -5.32
N SER A 72 7.39 -11.81 -4.18
CA SER A 72 6.71 -11.12 -3.08
C SER A 72 7.59 -10.10 -2.36
N ILE A 73 8.91 -10.32 -2.34
CA ILE A 73 9.88 -9.33 -1.84
C ILE A 73 9.85 -8.11 -2.74
N ALA A 74 9.94 -8.29 -4.06
CA ALA A 74 9.86 -7.17 -5.01
C ALA A 74 8.53 -6.41 -4.88
N LEU A 75 7.39 -7.11 -4.85
CA LEU A 75 6.08 -6.47 -4.69
C LEU A 75 5.91 -5.79 -3.32
N GLY A 76 6.45 -6.39 -2.26
CA GLY A 76 6.43 -5.82 -0.92
C GLY A 76 7.24 -4.53 -0.82
N LEU A 77 8.42 -4.49 -1.44
CA LEU A 77 9.24 -3.26 -1.52
C LEU A 77 8.53 -2.16 -2.30
N VAL A 78 7.86 -2.49 -3.41
CA VAL A 78 7.05 -1.53 -4.17
C VAL A 78 5.90 -1.00 -3.32
N ALA A 79 5.20 -1.87 -2.58
CA ALA A 79 4.11 -1.46 -1.68
C ALA A 79 4.58 -0.55 -0.55
N SER A 80 5.77 -0.79 0.01
CA SER A 80 6.37 0.04 1.05
C SER A 80 6.72 1.46 0.59
N VAL A 81 6.73 1.74 -0.73
CA VAL A 81 6.97 3.07 -1.29
C VAL A 81 5.68 3.70 -1.81
N LEU A 82 4.91 2.95 -2.61
CA LEU A 82 3.72 3.48 -3.29
C LEU A 82 2.46 3.46 -2.41
N GLY A 83 2.50 2.76 -1.28
CA GLY A 83 1.39 2.69 -0.34
C GLY A 83 0.08 2.27 -1.00
N ILE A 84 -0.99 3.00 -0.71
CA ILE A 84 -2.34 2.63 -1.17
C ILE A 84 -2.49 2.67 -2.70
N LEU A 85 -1.66 3.45 -3.40
CA LEU A 85 -1.63 3.51 -4.86
C LEU A 85 -1.34 2.13 -5.46
N PHE A 86 -0.51 1.33 -4.79
CA PHE A 86 -0.23 -0.06 -5.17
C PHE A 86 -1.09 -1.07 -4.39
N PHE A 87 -1.25 -0.84 -3.08
CA PHE A 87 -1.85 -1.82 -2.17
C PHE A 87 -3.34 -2.04 -2.45
N ALA A 88 -4.09 -1.00 -2.82
CA ALA A 88 -5.52 -1.16 -3.14
C ALA A 88 -5.76 -1.99 -4.42
N PRO A 89 -5.12 -1.70 -5.58
CA PRO A 89 -5.18 -2.58 -6.74
C PRO A 89 -4.74 -4.02 -6.45
N TYR A 90 -3.70 -4.20 -5.63
CA TYR A 90 -3.23 -5.52 -5.22
C TYR A 90 -4.31 -6.31 -4.46
N LEU A 91 -4.97 -5.68 -3.48
CA LEU A 91 -6.08 -6.29 -2.73
C LEU A 91 -7.32 -6.55 -3.61
N ILE A 92 -7.61 -5.67 -4.57
CA ILE A 92 -8.68 -5.89 -5.56
C ILE A 92 -8.36 -7.14 -6.37
N TRP A 93 -7.15 -7.25 -6.93
CA TRP A 93 -6.70 -8.42 -7.68
C TRP A 93 -6.81 -9.70 -6.84
N LEU A 94 -6.32 -9.69 -5.60
CA LEU A 94 -6.44 -10.82 -4.68
C LEU A 94 -7.89 -11.21 -4.40
N SER A 95 -8.79 -10.23 -4.32
CA SER A 95 -10.21 -10.49 -4.09
C SER A 95 -10.86 -11.24 -5.25
N PHE A 96 -10.37 -11.08 -6.48
CA PHE A 96 -10.82 -11.86 -7.64
C PHE A 96 -10.12 -13.22 -7.69
N GLN A 97 -8.81 -13.24 -7.47
CA GLN A 97 -8.01 -14.47 -7.46
C GLN A 97 -8.50 -15.52 -6.44
N ASN A 98 -9.01 -15.06 -5.30
CA ASN A 98 -9.53 -15.91 -4.22
C ASN A 98 -11.06 -16.05 -4.24
N SER A 99 -11.74 -15.62 -5.32
CA SER A 99 -13.21 -15.66 -5.43
C SER A 99 -13.94 -15.05 -4.21
N GLY A 100 -13.36 -13.99 -3.63
CA GLY A 100 -13.89 -13.34 -2.43
C GLY A 100 -13.61 -14.04 -1.09
N ASN A 101 -12.86 -15.14 -1.06
CA ASN A 101 -12.48 -15.82 0.19
C ASN A 101 -11.48 -14.97 0.99
N ILE A 102 -11.93 -14.38 2.09
CA ILE A 102 -11.12 -13.48 2.91
C ILE A 102 -9.92 -14.18 3.56
N LYS A 103 -10.01 -15.47 3.88
CA LYS A 103 -8.88 -16.23 4.45
C LYS A 103 -7.76 -16.35 3.42
N GLY A 104 -8.08 -16.65 2.16
CA GLY A 104 -7.09 -16.69 1.07
C GLY A 104 -6.48 -15.32 0.75
N ILE A 105 -7.27 -14.24 0.88
CA ILE A 105 -6.76 -12.87 0.75
C ILE A 105 -5.75 -12.57 1.86
N LEU A 106 -6.14 -12.77 3.13
CA LEU A 106 -5.35 -12.40 4.31
C LEU A 106 -4.13 -13.30 4.54
N LEU A 107 -4.30 -14.62 4.44
CA LEU A 107 -3.28 -15.62 4.78
C LEU A 107 -2.45 -16.03 3.57
N GLY A 108 -2.98 -15.90 2.35
CA GLY A 108 -2.30 -16.32 1.13
C GLY A 108 -1.85 -17.78 1.20
N LYS A 109 -0.57 -18.03 0.94
CA LYS A 109 0.03 -19.37 0.95
C LYS A 109 0.11 -20.00 2.34
N ASN A 110 -0.17 -19.25 3.41
CA ASN A 110 -0.16 -19.73 4.79
C ASN A 110 -1.53 -20.31 5.22
N GLN A 111 -2.53 -20.37 4.32
CA GLN A 111 -3.84 -20.92 4.66
C GLN A 111 -3.85 -22.44 4.83
N SER A 112 -2.93 -23.15 4.16
CA SER A 112 -2.87 -24.62 4.11
C SER A 112 -1.83 -25.25 5.03
N THR A 113 -1.10 -24.43 5.79
CA THR A 113 -0.17 -24.82 6.87
C THR A 113 -0.88 -24.76 8.20
#